data_AF-A0A2C9K181-F1
#
_entry.id   AF-A0A2C9K181-F1
#
_cell.length_a   1.000
_cell.length_b   1.000
_cell.length_c   1.000
_cell.angle_alpha   90.00
_cell.angle_beta   90.00
_cell.angle_gamma   90.00
#
_symmetry.space_group_name_H-M   'P 1'
#
loop_
_entity.id
_entity.type
_entity.pdbx_description
1 polymer ?
#
loop_
_entity_poly.entity_id
_entity_poly.type
_entity_poly.pdbx_seq_one_letter_code
_entity_poly.pdbx_strand_id
1 'polypeptide(L)'
;MVHGRIICLGSLQHLKSKYGQGYTVVLHASKNPDVEEKLFDDAKQHILTTLKDSKLFSEQEGYADLHVPETTPLFFIFQTLEDAKTRFSFEHYTVEQNSLEQIFLRILKMKETHQM
;
A
#
# COMPACT_ATOMS: atom_id res chain seq x y z
N MET A 1 -17.43 -10.66 -7.80
CA MET A 1 -18.74 -10.55 -7.12
C MET A 1 -18.46 -10.25 -5.67
N VAL A 2 -19.23 -9.36 -5.03
CA VAL A 2 -19.06 -8.99 -3.61
C VAL A 2 -20.46 -8.89 -3.01
N HIS A 3 -20.70 -9.57 -1.89
CA HIS A 3 -22.04 -9.63 -1.24
C HIS A 3 -23.18 -9.97 -2.20
N GLY A 4 -22.97 -10.96 -3.08
CA GLY A 4 -24.00 -11.40 -4.03
C GLY A 4 -24.25 -10.46 -5.21
N ARG A 5 -23.49 -9.38 -5.38
CA ARG A 5 -23.63 -8.40 -6.48
C ARG A 5 -22.41 -8.37 -7.39
N ILE A 6 -22.64 -8.18 -8.69
CA ILE A 6 -21.57 -7.94 -9.67
C ILE A 6 -21.11 -6.49 -9.51
N ILE A 7 -19.89 -6.28 -9.01
CA ILE A 7 -19.31 -4.94 -8.82
C ILE A 7 -18.41 -4.54 -9.99
N CYS A 8 -17.71 -5.51 -10.58
CA CYS A 8 -16.78 -5.30 -11.67
C CYS A 8 -17.01 -6.36 -12.75
N LEU A 9 -17.11 -5.92 -14.00
CA LEU A 9 -17.29 -6.76 -15.18
C LEU A 9 -16.45 -6.17 -16.32
N GLY A 10 -15.67 -7.01 -17.01
CA GLY A 10 -14.80 -6.60 -18.11
C GLY A 10 -13.60 -7.54 -18.30
N SER A 11 -12.79 -7.28 -19.32
CA SER A 11 -11.52 -8.01 -19.52
C SER A 11 -10.51 -7.69 -18.42
N LEU A 12 -9.50 -8.54 -18.23
CA LEU A 12 -8.44 -8.33 -17.24
C LEU A 12 -7.76 -6.96 -17.44
N GLN A 13 -7.51 -6.57 -18.69
CA GLN A 13 -6.91 -5.28 -19.03
C GLN A 13 -7.81 -4.11 -18.65
N HIS A 14 -9.12 -4.23 -18.89
CA HIS A 14 -10.08 -3.19 -18.52
C HIS A 14 -10.12 -2.99 -17.00
N LEU A 15 -10.14 -4.09 -16.23
CA LEU A 15 -10.16 -4.02 -14.78
C LEU A 15 -8.85 -3.42 -14.21
N LYS A 16 -7.69 -3.81 -14.76
CA LYS A 16 -6.40 -3.20 -14.40
C LYS A 16 -6.37 -1.71 -14.71
N SER A 17 -6.79 -1.30 -15.89
CA SER A 17 -6.78 0.11 -16.29
C SER A 17 -7.75 0.95 -15.44
N LYS A 18 -8.91 0.40 -15.07
CA LYS A 18 -9.93 1.14 -14.32
C LYS A 18 -9.68 1.20 -12.82
N TYR A 19 -9.12 0.14 -12.23
CA TYR A 19 -9.02 0.01 -10.76
C TYR A 19 -7.59 -0.24 -10.25
N GLY A 20 -6.64 -0.55 -11.15
CA GLY A 20 -5.25 -0.90 -10.82
C GLY A 20 -4.24 0.21 -10.99
N GLN A 21 -4.71 1.44 -11.17
CA GLN A 21 -3.83 2.60 -11.30
C GLN A 21 -3.00 2.78 -10.02
N GLY A 22 -1.72 3.10 -10.18
CA GLY A 22 -0.79 3.36 -9.10
C GLY A 22 0.01 2.15 -8.66
N TYR A 23 0.60 2.27 -7.47
CA TYR A 23 1.60 1.37 -6.93
C TYR A 23 1.16 0.78 -5.59
N THR A 24 1.72 -0.38 -5.29
CA THR A 24 1.72 -1.03 -4.00
C THR A 24 3.12 -0.87 -3.43
N VAL A 25 3.22 -0.30 -2.23
CA VAL A 25 4.45 -0.14 -1.48
C VAL A 25 4.33 -1.01 -0.24
N VAL A 26 5.22 -1.98 -0.11
CA VAL A 26 5.26 -2.89 1.03
C VAL A 26 6.50 -2.57 1.86
N LEU A 27 6.33 -2.40 3.16
CA LEU A 27 7.39 -2.18 4.13
C LEU A 27 7.55 -3.41 5.02
N HIS A 28 8.79 -3.82 5.25
CA HIS A 28 9.13 -4.90 6.18
C HIS A 28 9.97 -4.33 7.34
N ALA A 29 9.52 -4.60 8.57
CA ALA A 29 10.31 -4.26 9.75
C ALA A 29 11.52 -5.18 9.88
N SER A 30 12.50 -4.71 10.64
CA SER A 30 13.68 -5.48 11.00
C SER A 30 13.37 -6.46 12.13
N LYS A 31 14.25 -7.45 12.31
CA LYS A 31 14.01 -8.66 13.12
C LYS A 31 14.19 -8.47 14.63
N ASN A 32 14.51 -7.27 15.13
CA ASN A 32 14.66 -6.97 16.55
C ASN A 32 13.42 -6.26 17.13
N PRO A 33 12.58 -6.97 17.90
CA PRO A 33 11.19 -6.57 18.16
C PRO A 33 11.02 -5.31 19.04
N ASP A 34 11.81 -5.11 20.09
CA ASP A 34 11.45 -4.13 21.13
C ASP A 34 11.78 -2.66 20.82
N VAL A 35 12.80 -2.40 20.00
CA VAL A 35 13.25 -1.04 19.67
C VAL A 35 12.78 -0.59 18.28
N GLU A 36 12.51 -1.55 17.39
CA GLU A 36 12.25 -1.27 15.98
C GLU A 36 10.77 -1.07 15.67
N GLU A 37 9.83 -1.50 16.52
CA GLU A 37 8.39 -1.32 16.28
C GLU A 37 7.99 0.17 16.22
N LYS A 38 8.50 0.98 17.15
CA LYS A 38 8.23 2.44 17.13
C LYS A 38 8.83 3.12 15.90
N LEU A 39 10.06 2.73 15.53
CA LEU A 39 10.72 3.27 14.34
C LEU A 39 9.97 2.87 13.06
N PHE A 40 9.40 1.67 13.03
CA PHE A 40 8.59 1.20 11.91
C PHE A 40 7.27 1.96 11.81
N ASP A 41 6.59 2.23 12.93
CA ASP A 41 5.39 3.07 12.95
C ASP A 41 5.70 4.50 12.49
N ASP A 42 6.80 5.09 12.97
CA ASP A 42 7.26 6.41 12.55
C ASP A 42 7.59 6.45 11.04
N ALA A 43 8.23 5.40 10.52
CA ALA A 43 8.53 5.28 9.09
C ALA A 43 7.24 5.24 8.25
N LYS A 44 6.28 4.43 8.66
CA LYS A 44 4.96 4.32 8.03
C LYS A 44 4.24 5.66 8.05
N GLN A 45 4.22 6.35 9.19
CA GLN A 45 3.59 7.67 9.32
C GLN A 45 4.26 8.72 8.41
N HIS A 46 5.60 8.75 8.37
CA HIS A 46 6.37 9.65 7.51
C HIS A 46 6.08 9.41 6.02
N ILE A 47 5.99 8.15 5.60
CA ILE A 47 5.67 7.78 4.21
C ILE A 47 4.23 8.19 3.87
N LEU A 48 3.27 7.91 4.76
CA LEU A 48 1.86 8.29 4.55
C LEU A 48 1.65 9.80 4.47
N THR A 49 2.42 10.58 5.24
CA THR A 49 2.35 12.06 5.19
C THR A 49 3.09 12.65 3.99
N THR A 50 4.16 12.02 3.52
CA THR A 50 4.96 12.50 2.39
C THR A 50 4.33 12.14 1.04
N LEU A 51 3.83 10.90 0.90
CA LEU A 51 3.15 10.44 -0.29
C LEU A 51 1.67 10.82 -0.23
N LYS A 52 1.32 11.93 -0.87
CA LYS A 52 -0.06 12.44 -0.91
C LYS A 52 -1.04 11.38 -1.42
N ASP A 53 -2.23 11.35 -0.80
CA ASP A 53 -3.32 10.43 -1.11
C ASP A 53 -2.98 8.94 -1.00
N SER A 54 -1.81 8.60 -0.42
CA SER A 54 -1.48 7.22 -0.09
C SER A 54 -2.36 6.71 1.04
N LYS A 55 -2.67 5.41 1.01
CA LYS A 55 -3.57 4.77 1.99
C LYS A 55 -2.98 3.48 2.48
N LEU A 56 -3.03 3.28 3.79
CA LEU A 56 -2.72 2.00 4.40
C LEU A 56 -3.79 0.98 3.99
N PHE A 57 -3.36 -0.09 3.33
CA PHE A 57 -4.21 -1.15 2.84
C PHE A 57 -4.29 -2.31 3.84
N SER A 58 -3.15 -2.70 4.40
CA SER A 58 -3.03 -3.77 5.38
C SER A 58 -1.87 -3.50 6.31
N GLU A 59 -2.02 -3.88 7.58
CA GLU A 59 -0.99 -3.76 8.59
C GLU A 59 -1.00 -5.01 9.46
N GLN A 60 0.20 -5.54 9.70
CA GLN A 60 0.48 -6.63 10.61
C GLN A 60 1.81 -6.35 11.31
N GLU A 61 2.16 -7.10 12.35
CA GLU A 61 3.45 -6.93 13.02
C GLU A 61 4.61 -7.07 12.02
N GLY A 62 5.38 -5.99 11.89
CA GLY A 62 6.50 -5.88 10.98
C GLY A 62 6.17 -5.84 9.49
N TYR A 63 4.92 -5.57 9.13
CA TYR A 63 4.47 -5.52 7.73
C TYR A 63 3.44 -4.42 7.51
N ALA A 64 3.71 -3.53 6.54
CA ALA A 64 2.75 -2.50 6.12
C ALA A 64 2.61 -2.48 4.60
N ASP A 65 1.38 -2.61 4.12
CA ASP A 65 1.00 -2.49 2.71
C ASP A 65 0.32 -1.15 2.49
N LEU A 66 0.90 -0.33 1.62
CA LEU A 66 0.41 0.99 1.26
C LEU A 66 0.06 1.05 -0.22
N HIS A 67 -1.09 1.62 -0.51
CA HIS A 67 -1.44 2.02 -1.86
C HIS A 67 -0.99 3.45 -2.12
N VAL A 68 -0.23 3.65 -3.20
CA VAL A 68 0.16 4.97 -3.70
C VAL A 68 -0.52 5.21 -5.05
N PRO A 69 -1.18 6.37 -5.27
CA PRO A 69 -1.84 6.65 -6.54
C PRO A 69 -0.84 6.86 -7.68
N GLU A 70 -1.28 6.64 -8.92
CA GLU A 70 -0.47 6.83 -10.15
C GLU A 70 -0.05 8.29 -10.37
N THR A 71 -0.75 9.23 -9.75
CA THR A 71 -0.40 10.65 -9.77
C THR A 71 0.95 10.94 -9.14
N THR A 72 1.46 10.03 -8.30
CA THR A 72 2.78 10.14 -7.68
C THR A 72 3.85 9.55 -8.59
N PRO A 73 4.85 10.34 -9.04
CA PRO A 73 5.93 9.84 -9.88
C PRO A 73 6.74 8.74 -9.17
N LEU A 74 7.07 7.67 -9.89
CA LEU A 74 7.80 6.52 -9.33
C LEU A 74 9.14 6.92 -8.66
N PHE A 75 9.89 7.85 -9.26
CA PHE A 75 11.12 8.38 -8.66
C PHE A 75 10.88 9.01 -7.29
N PHE A 76 9.76 9.73 -7.10
CA PHE A 76 9.42 10.36 -5.82
C PHE A 76 9.07 9.32 -4.75
N ILE A 77 8.43 8.21 -5.16
CA ILE A 77 8.18 7.07 -4.27
C ILE A 77 9.49 6.50 -3.76
N PHE A 78 10.42 6.14 -4.67
CA PHE A 78 11.73 5.61 -4.28
C PHE A 78 12.53 6.59 -3.43
N GLN A 79 12.55 7.88 -3.79
CA GLN A 79 13.24 8.91 -3.00
C GLN A 79 12.71 8.99 -1.56
N THR A 80 11.38 8.94 -1.40
CA THR A 80 10.73 8.97 -0.07
C THR A 80 11.07 7.72 0.74
N LEU A 81 11.10 6.56 0.09
CA LEU A 81 11.43 5.29 0.74
C LEU A 81 12.89 5.20 1.16
N GLU A 82 13.82 5.69 0.34
CA GLU A 82 15.25 5.74 0.68
C GLU A 82 15.53 6.71 1.85
N ASP A 83 14.87 7.87 1.86
CA ASP A 83 14.93 8.82 2.98
C ASP A 83 14.41 8.19 4.27
N ALA A 84 13.23 7.56 4.20
CA ALA A 84 12.63 6.85 5.33
C ALA A 84 13.53 5.70 5.81
N LYS A 85 14.11 4.92 4.89
CA LYS A 85 14.99 3.80 5.24
C LYS A 85 16.24 4.29 5.98
N THR A 86 16.83 5.39 5.52
CA THR A 86 18.00 6.01 6.16
C THR A 86 17.67 6.53 7.56
N ARG A 87 16.47 7.09 7.74
CA ARG A 87 16.05 7.72 8.99
C ARG A 87 15.54 6.73 10.04
N PHE A 88 14.85 5.67 9.62
CA PHE A 88 14.14 4.76 10.51
C PHE A 88 14.69 3.32 10.50
N SER A 89 15.64 3.00 9.62
CA SER A 89 16.36 1.72 9.58
C SER A 89 15.49 0.46 9.50
N PHE A 90 14.38 0.48 8.76
CA PHE A 90 13.59 -0.73 8.49
C PHE A 90 14.28 -1.65 7.46
N GLU A 91 13.94 -2.94 7.41
CA GLU A 91 14.72 -3.98 6.72
C GLU A 91 14.77 -3.77 5.21
N HIS A 92 13.61 -3.84 4.57
CA HIS A 92 13.47 -3.66 3.12
C HIS A 92 12.08 -3.17 2.76
N TYR A 93 11.96 -2.64 1.54
CA TYR A 93 10.69 -2.29 0.94
C TYR A 93 10.59 -2.90 -0.45
N THR A 94 9.35 -3.05 -0.90
CA THR A 94 9.02 -3.50 -2.26
C THR A 94 8.06 -2.51 -2.89
N VAL A 95 8.28 -2.17 -4.15
CA VAL A 95 7.39 -1.31 -4.95
C VAL A 95 6.94 -2.08 -6.18
N GLU A 96 5.63 -2.29 -6.30
CA GLU A 96 5.03 -3.05 -7.40
C GLU A 96 3.86 -2.28 -8.01
N GLN A 97 3.55 -2.57 -9.28
CA GLN A 97 2.26 -2.15 -9.84
C GLN A 97 1.14 -3.02 -9.28
N ASN A 98 -0.04 -2.44 -9.04
CA ASN A 98 -1.15 -3.19 -8.47
C ASN A 98 -1.50 -4.42 -9.33
N SER A 99 -1.51 -5.59 -8.69
CA SER A 99 -2.01 -6.82 -9.31
C SER A 99 -3.55 -6.82 -9.36
N LEU A 100 -4.12 -7.70 -10.19
CA LEU A 100 -5.58 -7.84 -10.28
C LEU A 100 -6.18 -8.39 -8.98
N GLU A 101 -5.41 -9.19 -8.26
CA GLU A 101 -5.74 -9.66 -6.92
C GLU A 101 -5.80 -8.49 -5.94
N GLN A 102 -4.79 -7.61 -5.91
CA GLN A 102 -4.78 -6.44 -5.03
C GLN A 102 -5.94 -5.47 -5.33
N ILE A 103 -6.26 -5.28 -6.60
CA ILE A 103 -7.46 -4.56 -7.03
C ILE A 103 -8.73 -5.20 -6.45
N PHE A 104 -8.85 -6.52 -6.56
CA PHE A 104 -10.01 -7.25 -6.08
C PHE A 104 -10.16 -7.16 -4.56
N LEU A 105 -9.09 -7.41 -3.81
CA LEU A 105 -9.06 -7.27 -2.35
C LEU A 105 -9.43 -5.84 -1.92
N ARG A 106 -9.00 -4.83 -2.68
CA ARG A 106 -9.37 -3.43 -2.40
C ARG A 106 -10.84 -3.15 -2.59
N ILE A 107 -11.43 -3.64 -3.67
CA ILE A 107 -12.86 -3.48 -3.91
C ILE A 107 -13.68 -4.17 -2.82
N LEU A 108 -13.20 -5.31 -2.29
CA LEU A 108 -13.81 -5.98 -1.14
C LEU A 108 -13.75 -5.10 0.12
N LYS A 109 -12.54 -4.66 0.52
CA LYS A 109 -12.35 -3.84 1.74
C LYS A 109 -13.12 -2.52 1.70
N MET A 110 -13.13 -1.82 0.55
CA MET A 110 -13.90 -0.56 0.40
C MET A 110 -15.41 -0.74 0.64
N LYS A 111 -15.94 -1.94 0.44
CA LYS A 111 -17.37 -2.24 0.63
C LYS A 111 -17.70 -2.69 2.05
N GLU A 112 -16.73 -3.20 2.80
CA GLU A 112 -16.88 -3.46 4.24
C GLU A 112 -16.97 -2.15 5.05
N THR A 113 -16.16 -1.13 4.72
CA THR A 113 -16.17 0.16 5.42
C THR A 113 -17.45 0.99 5.21
N HIS A 114 -18.30 0.65 4.22
CA HIS A 114 -19.53 1.40 3.92
C HIS A 114 -20.80 0.75 4.50
N GLN A 115 -20.66 -0.26 5.37
CA GLN A 115 -21.75 -0.94 6.07
C GLN A 115 -21.74 -0.74 7.59
N MET A 116 -20.85 0.12 8.11
CA MET A 116 -20.82 0.55 9.52
C MET A 116 -21.40 1.96 9.65
#